data_AF-A0A4R2C7V5-F1
#
_entry.id   AF-A0A4R2C7V5-F1
#
_cell.length_a   1.000
_cell.length_b   1.000
_cell.length_c   1.000
_cell.angle_alpha   90.00
_cell.angle_beta   90.00
_cell.angle_gamma   90.00
#
_symmetry.space_group_name_H-M   'P 1'
#
loop_
_entity.id
_entity.type
_entity.pdbx_description
1 polymer ?
#
loop_
_entity_poly.entity_id
_entity_poly.type
_entity_poly.pdbx_seq_one_letter_code
_entity_poly.pdbx_strand_id
1 'polypeptide(L)'
;MTVSVGIFREDEALRDLVSGQGFEFGTTFQQMRLDHPGPIAVPDAPAGTTPRTGAYDDQTHRATHAVMTAAFIGQATSSPYDEWLADHENQSTFDWSQVTLVERDGQVLAAC
;
A
#
# COMPACT_ATOMS: atom_id res chain seq x y z
N MET A 1 15.67 -21.02 2.02
CA MET A 1 14.61 -20.37 2.79
C MET A 1 15.27 -19.33 3.67
N THR A 2 14.94 -18.05 3.49
CA THR A 2 15.50 -16.96 4.29
C THR A 2 14.48 -16.54 5.34
N VAL A 3 14.89 -16.41 6.60
CA VAL A 3 14.03 -15.93 7.68
C VAL A 3 14.38 -14.47 7.93
N SER A 4 13.37 -13.62 8.03
CA SER A 4 13.51 -12.20 8.39
C SER A 4 12.66 -11.91 9.62
N VAL A 5 13.11 -10.98 10.45
CA VAL A 5 12.43 -10.54 11.67
C VAL A 5 12.36 -9.01 11.69
N GLY A 6 11.18 -8.47 12.01
CA GLY A 6 11.00 -7.05 12.30
C GLY A 6 11.16 -6.81 13.78
N ILE A 7 12.00 -5.84 14.16
CA ILE A 7 12.28 -5.48 15.56
C ILE A 7 12.03 -3.99 15.72
N PHE A 8 11.30 -3.60 16.77
CA PHE A 8 11.13 -2.19 17.11
C PHE A 8 12.49 -1.55 17.40
N ARG A 9 12.64 -0.28 17.02
CA ARG A 9 13.93 0.39 17.15
C ARG A 9 14.39 0.45 18.61
N GLU A 10 13.45 0.56 19.53
CA GLU A 10 13.63 0.70 20.97
C GLU A 10 13.96 -0.63 21.67
N ASP A 11 13.74 -1.77 21.02
CA ASP A 11 13.97 -3.10 21.62
C ASP A 11 15.43 -3.55 21.42
N GLU A 12 16.32 -2.95 22.21
CA GLU A 12 17.75 -3.25 22.19
C GLU A 12 18.04 -4.70 22.61
N ALA A 13 17.30 -5.23 23.59
CA ALA A 13 17.48 -6.60 24.07
C ALA A 13 17.22 -7.64 22.97
N LEU A 14 16.15 -7.46 22.19
CA LEU A 14 15.86 -8.36 21.08
C LEU A 14 16.86 -8.17 19.93
N ARG A 15 17.32 -6.94 19.67
CA ARG A 15 18.37 -6.67 18.67
C ARG A 15 19.66 -7.40 19.01
N ASP A 16 20.13 -7.33 20.25
CA ASP A 16 21.34 -8.01 20.68
C ASP A 16 21.20 -9.53 20.58
N LEU A 17 20.03 -10.06 20.97
CA LEU A 17 19.74 -11.50 20.87
C LEU A 17 19.85 -12.01 19.43
N VAL A 18 19.20 -11.36 18.47
CA VAL A 18 19.22 -11.82 17.07
C VAL A 18 20.58 -11.58 16.41
N SER A 19 21.28 -10.50 16.78
CA SER A 19 22.63 -10.23 16.29
C SER A 19 23.60 -11.32 16.77
N GLY A 20 23.46 -11.78 18.02
CA GLY A 20 24.20 -12.92 18.56
C GLY A 20 23.91 -14.25 17.85
N GLN A 21 22.77 -14.36 17.15
CA GLN A 21 22.42 -15.52 16.31
C GLN A 21 22.86 -15.36 14.85
N GLY A 22 23.58 -14.29 14.51
CA GLY A 22 24.10 -14.05 13.16
C GLY A 22 23.12 -13.38 12.20
N PHE A 23 22.03 -12.79 12.70
CA PHE A 23 21.17 -11.94 11.86
C PHE A 23 21.88 -10.61 11.57
N GLU A 24 21.71 -10.12 10.35
CA GLU A 24 22.22 -8.82 9.91
C GLU A 24 21.07 -7.84 9.66
N PHE A 25 21.36 -6.55 9.81
CA PHE A 25 20.39 -5.50 9.54
C PHE A 25 20.15 -5.35 8.03
N GLY A 26 18.93 -5.63 7.58
CA GLY A 26 18.57 -5.55 6.16
C GLY A 26 17.93 -4.22 5.75
N THR A 27 16.97 -3.72 6.53
CA THR A 27 16.21 -2.49 6.22
C THR A 27 15.52 -1.92 7.46
N THR A 28 14.94 -0.72 7.35
CA THR A 28 14.06 -0.12 8.36
C THR A 28 12.67 0.11 7.79
N PHE A 29 11.67 -0.18 8.60
CA PHE A 29 10.29 0.21 8.38
C PHE A 29 9.92 1.33 9.36
N GLN A 30 9.16 2.32 8.90
CA GLN A 30 8.68 3.41 9.75
C GLN A 30 7.16 3.32 9.86
N GLN A 31 6.66 3.23 11.09
CA GLN A 31 5.22 3.30 11.35
C GLN A 31 4.83 4.76 11.57
N MET A 32 4.05 5.31 10.65
CA MET A 32 3.55 6.69 10.73
C MET A 32 2.13 6.71 11.30
N ARG A 33 1.82 7.72 12.11
CA ARG A 33 0.48 7.97 12.64
C ARG A 33 0.11 9.43 12.40
N LEU A 34 -1.07 9.66 11.84
CA LEU A 34 -1.67 10.97 11.71
C LEU A 34 -3.02 10.96 12.43
N ASP A 35 -3.23 11.90 13.35
CA ASP A 35 -4.50 12.11 14.03
C ASP A 35 -5.24 13.29 13.37
N HIS A 36 -6.54 13.13 13.11
CA HIS A 36 -7.38 14.12 12.43
C HIS A 36 -8.52 14.59 13.35
N PRO A 37 -8.25 15.49 14.31
CA PRO A 37 -9.24 15.90 15.32
C PRO A 37 -10.36 16.81 14.76
N GLY A 38 -10.27 17.20 13.49
CA GLY A 38 -11.23 18.03 12.80
C GLY A 38 -11.05 17.97 11.29
N PRO A 39 -11.84 18.76 10.53
CA PRO A 39 -11.75 18.79 9.08
C PRO A 39 -10.34 19.16 8.60
N ILE A 40 -9.87 18.45 7.57
CA ILE A 40 -8.58 18.71 6.91
C ILE A 40 -8.85 19.50 5.64
N ALA A 41 -8.00 20.49 5.35
CA ALA A 41 -8.01 21.15 4.05
C ALA A 41 -7.66 20.13 2.96
N VAL A 42 -8.59 19.94 2.01
CA VAL A 42 -8.35 19.11 0.83
C VAL A 42 -7.42 19.87 -0.10
N PRO A 43 -6.25 19.32 -0.47
CA PRO A 43 -5.37 19.97 -1.44
C PRO A 43 -6.02 19.99 -2.83
N ASP A 44 -5.71 21.02 -3.61
CA ASP A 44 -6.11 21.04 -5.01
C ASP A 44 -5.47 19.88 -5.77
N ALA A 45 -6.26 19.25 -6.63
CA ALA A 45 -5.74 18.21 -7.51
C ALA A 45 -4.72 18.83 -8.50
N PRO A 46 -3.64 18.10 -8.85
CA PRO A 46 -2.74 18.53 -9.92
C PRO A 46 -3.50 18.86 -11.22
N ALA A 47 -3.01 19.85 -11.97
CA ALA A 47 -3.68 20.31 -13.18
C ALA A 47 -3.98 19.15 -14.17
N GLY A 48 -5.20 19.11 -14.68
CA GLY A 48 -5.65 18.05 -15.59
C GLY A 48 -5.74 16.67 -14.95
N THR A 49 -5.88 16.59 -13.62
CA THR A 49 -6.21 15.33 -12.94
C THR A 49 -7.51 15.45 -12.17
N THR A 50 -8.22 14.34 -12.09
CA THR A 50 -9.48 14.22 -11.36
C THR A 50 -9.40 13.03 -10.42
N PRO A 51 -9.43 13.24 -9.09
CA PRO A 51 -9.61 12.14 -8.16
C PRO A 51 -11.06 11.64 -8.22
N ARG A 52 -11.24 10.32 -8.14
CA ARG A 52 -12.54 9.68 -7.96
C ARG A 52 -12.47 8.55 -6.94
N THR A 53 -13.57 8.33 -6.26
CA THR A 53 -13.74 7.18 -5.36
C THR A 53 -13.84 5.89 -6.17
N GLY A 54 -13.30 4.81 -5.61
CA GLY A 54 -13.44 3.46 -6.14
C GLY A 54 -14.88 2.96 -6.11
N ALA A 55 -15.19 2.05 -7.02
CA ALA A 55 -16.47 1.36 -7.11
C ALA A 55 -16.25 -0.16 -7.10
N TYR A 56 -17.29 -0.91 -6.74
CA TYR A 56 -17.30 -2.37 -6.75
C TYR A 56 -17.55 -2.89 -8.18
N ASP A 57 -16.68 -2.51 -9.11
CA ASP A 57 -16.74 -2.92 -10.51
C ASP A 57 -15.37 -3.38 -11.02
N ASP A 58 -15.40 -4.27 -12.01
CA ASP A 58 -14.19 -4.86 -12.59
C ASP A 58 -13.27 -3.80 -13.21
N GLN A 59 -13.84 -2.68 -13.71
CA GLN A 59 -13.05 -1.58 -14.26
C GLN A 59 -12.16 -0.94 -13.19
N THR A 60 -12.71 -0.63 -12.01
CA THR A 60 -11.98 -0.08 -10.86
C THR A 60 -10.95 -1.09 -10.40
N HIS A 61 -11.32 -2.35 -10.20
CA HIS A 61 -10.42 -3.38 -9.69
C HIS A 61 -9.19 -3.55 -10.61
N ARG A 62 -9.42 -3.67 -11.93
CA ARG A 62 -8.34 -3.81 -12.91
C ARG A 62 -7.46 -2.57 -13.00
N ALA A 63 -8.05 -1.38 -12.95
CA ALA A 63 -7.28 -0.15 -13.00
C ALA A 63 -6.37 -0.01 -11.77
N THR A 64 -6.89 -0.29 -10.58
CA THR A 64 -6.11 -0.31 -9.33
C THR A 64 -4.97 -1.32 -9.42
N HIS A 65 -5.25 -2.56 -9.81
CA HIS A 65 -4.23 -3.61 -9.95
C HIS A 65 -3.14 -3.23 -10.95
N ALA A 66 -3.53 -2.71 -12.12
CA ALA A 66 -2.59 -2.32 -13.16
C ALA A 66 -1.65 -1.20 -12.70
N VAL A 67 -2.20 -0.16 -12.07
CA VAL A 67 -1.41 0.98 -11.55
C VAL A 67 -0.48 0.52 -10.43
N MET A 68 -0.99 -0.24 -9.45
CA MET A 68 -0.18 -0.74 -8.34
C MET A 68 0.94 -1.66 -8.83
N THR A 69 0.62 -2.58 -9.73
CA THR A 69 1.62 -3.49 -10.32
C THR A 69 2.69 -2.71 -11.07
N ALA A 70 2.31 -1.72 -11.87
CA ALA A 70 3.24 -0.91 -12.65
C ALA A 70 4.11 0.00 -11.77
N ALA A 71 3.54 0.60 -10.73
CA ALA A 71 4.24 1.51 -9.83
C ALA A 71 5.28 0.79 -8.95
N PHE A 72 5.04 -0.49 -8.64
CA PHE A 72 5.88 -1.29 -7.73
C PHE A 72 6.54 -2.50 -8.43
N ILE A 73 6.79 -2.41 -9.75
CA ILE A 73 7.51 -3.47 -10.49
C ILE A 73 8.82 -3.83 -9.78
N GLY A 74 9.04 -5.13 -9.59
CA GLY A 74 10.24 -5.66 -8.94
C GLY A 74 10.15 -5.74 -7.40
N GLN A 75 9.04 -5.28 -6.81
CA GLN A 75 8.72 -5.56 -5.40
C GLN A 75 7.85 -6.81 -5.29
N ALA A 76 7.83 -7.43 -4.11
CA ALA A 76 7.09 -8.67 -3.83
C ALA A 76 5.56 -8.48 -3.79
N THR A 77 5.04 -7.38 -4.34
CA THR A 77 3.62 -6.98 -4.29
C THR A 77 2.86 -7.28 -5.58
N SER A 78 3.51 -7.85 -6.60
CA SER A 78 2.88 -8.12 -7.90
C SER A 78 2.32 -9.55 -7.98
N SER A 79 1.17 -9.79 -7.35
CA SER A 79 0.39 -11.01 -7.58
C SER A 79 -0.44 -10.92 -8.87
N PRO A 80 -0.77 -12.03 -9.54
CA PRO A 80 -1.75 -12.05 -10.62
C PRO A 80 -3.10 -11.44 -10.20
N TYR A 81 -3.84 -10.87 -11.15
CA TYR A 81 -5.07 -10.12 -10.86
C TYR A 81 -6.09 -10.89 -10.01
N ASP A 82 -6.39 -12.14 -10.36
CA ASP A 82 -7.43 -12.91 -9.66
C ASP A 82 -7.04 -13.24 -8.21
N GLU A 83 -5.76 -13.55 -7.97
CA GLU A 83 -5.21 -13.78 -6.63
C GLU A 83 -5.22 -12.50 -5.81
N TRP A 84 -4.74 -11.41 -6.40
CA TRP A 84 -4.75 -10.09 -5.79
C TRP A 84 -6.17 -9.64 -5.42
N LEU A 85 -7.14 -9.85 -6.30
CA LEU A 85 -8.54 -9.48 -6.06
C LEU A 85 -9.13 -10.30 -4.91
N ALA A 86 -8.93 -11.62 -4.93
CA ALA A 86 -9.39 -12.50 -3.86
C ALA A 86 -8.78 -12.12 -2.50
N ASP A 87 -7.49 -11.75 -2.46
CA ASP A 87 -6.83 -11.31 -1.24
C ASP A 87 -7.41 -10.00 -0.70
N HIS A 88 -7.81 -9.06 -1.56
CA HIS A 88 -8.47 -7.82 -1.14
C HIS A 88 -9.90 -8.07 -0.65
N GLU A 89 -10.67 -8.89 -1.37
CA GLU A 89 -12.06 -9.20 -1.00
C GLU A 89 -12.18 -10.07 0.27
N ASN A 90 -11.12 -10.81 0.62
CA ASN A 90 -11.07 -11.60 1.86
C ASN A 90 -10.68 -10.78 3.11
N GLN A 91 -10.21 -9.53 2.94
CA GLN A 91 -9.84 -8.67 4.06
C GLN A 91 -11.08 -8.02 4.67
N SER A 92 -11.38 -8.34 5.93
CA SER A 92 -12.53 -7.77 6.64
C SER A 92 -12.50 -6.25 6.84
N THR A 93 -11.32 -5.64 6.67
CA THR A 93 -11.09 -4.20 6.81
C THR A 93 -11.02 -3.47 5.48
N PHE A 94 -11.00 -4.19 4.36
CA PHE A 94 -10.88 -3.59 3.05
C PHE A 94 -12.25 -3.23 2.47
N ASP A 95 -12.34 -2.07 1.84
CA ASP A 95 -13.56 -1.61 1.19
C ASP A 95 -13.25 -0.77 -0.06
N TRP A 96 -13.87 -1.11 -1.19
CA TRP A 96 -13.60 -0.44 -2.46
C TRP A 96 -13.97 1.04 -2.47
N SER A 97 -14.90 1.47 -1.60
CA SER A 97 -15.22 2.90 -1.46
C SER A 97 -14.11 3.70 -0.76
N GLN A 98 -13.10 3.05 -0.19
CA GLN A 98 -11.93 3.69 0.39
C GLN A 98 -10.80 3.89 -0.61
N VAL A 99 -10.86 3.22 -1.77
CA VAL A 99 -9.86 3.40 -2.83
C VAL A 99 -10.07 4.76 -3.49
N THR A 100 -8.98 5.49 -3.71
CA THR A 100 -8.98 6.72 -4.51
C THR A 100 -8.19 6.51 -5.79
N LEU A 101 -8.82 6.74 -6.93
CA LEU A 101 -8.20 6.69 -8.25
C LEU A 101 -8.00 8.11 -8.79
N VAL A 102 -6.84 8.37 -9.38
CA VAL A 102 -6.55 9.66 -10.02
C VAL A 102 -6.48 9.47 -11.52
N GLU A 103 -7.33 10.20 -12.24
CA GLU A 103 -7.48 10.09 -13.69
C GLU A 103 -6.99 11.33 -14.43
N ARG A 104 -6.49 11.13 -15.64
CA ARG A 104 -6.19 12.16 -16.63
C ARG A 104 -6.54 11.64 -18.02
N ASP A 105 -7.33 12.39 -18.78
CA ASP A 105 -7.72 12.05 -20.15
C ASP A 105 -8.29 10.63 -20.32
N GLY A 106 -9.04 10.15 -19.32
CA GLY A 106 -9.64 8.80 -19.31
C GLY A 106 -8.69 7.67 -18.89
N GLN A 107 -7.45 7.98 -18.52
CA GLN A 107 -6.48 7.03 -18.01
C GLN A 107 -6.29 7.19 -16.50
N VAL A 108 -6.34 6.07 -15.77
CA VAL A 108 -5.98 6.03 -14.34
C VAL A 108 -4.45 6.04 -14.21
N LEU A 109 -3.93 6.97 -13.41
CA LEU A 109 -2.50 7.20 -13.21
C LEU A 109 -2.00 6.82 -11.81
N ALA A 110 -2.88 6.91 -10.81
CA ALA A 110 -2.55 6.59 -9.42
C ALA A 110 -3.74 5.91 -8.73
N ALA A 111 -3.44 5.09 -7.75
CA ALA A 111 -4.39 4.46 -6.84
C ALA A 111 -3.83 4.50 -5.42
N CYS A 112 -4.67 4.76 -4.43
CA CYS A 112 -4.34 4.56 -3.01
C CYS A 112 -5.51 3.93 -2.27
#